data_AF-A0A9R0XI53-F1
#
_entry.id   AF-A0A9R0XI53-F1
#
_cell.length_a   1.000
_cell.length_b   1.000
_cell.length_c   1.000
_cell.angle_alpha   90.00
_cell.angle_beta   90.00
_cell.angle_gamma   90.00
#
_symmetry.space_group_name_H-M   'P 1'
#
loop_
_entity.id
_entity.type
_entity.pdbx_description
1 polymer ?
#
loop_
_entity_poly.entity_id
_entity_poly.type
_entity_poly.pdbx_seq_one_letter_code
_entity_poly.pdbx_strand_id
1 'polypeptide(L)'
;MQPLWPPRAPPSAWQLQCVEHPIVNLTELKPCPDPWMSKSSGARDIPPSTQYAIGPGKSDKFLDLYEGSGSSWRLTKCGTPGNIGNFEDILFANNDMQYSPVIVAFFPVFCERQLYVWPSYVDMTNRKLGLAEFPEDSRFVNMESALVALGCKDCLLLADFEKSIDLQALQDAIINCSILLTKRKKAEFKSRDLVQDLVRIIRSYVEPVRDLLSQFDYTLGALGALVLYAELLADDTNYGNYTIEKYNLDCYIRLDSAGVLALDIVEGKTDANKNRLFGSINRTHTARMGHRVLNKVPKQPPLDVNDINNRLYMV
;
A
#
# COMPACT_ATOMS: atom_id res chain seq x y z
N MET A 1 -6.99 33.96 -33.99
CA MET A 1 -8.15 33.41 -33.26
C MET A 1 -8.67 32.20 -34.01
N GLN A 2 -8.27 31.00 -33.58
CA GLN A 2 -8.89 29.73 -33.95
C GLN A 2 -8.82 28.82 -32.71
N PRO A 3 -9.88 28.12 -32.34
CA PRO A 3 -9.87 27.24 -31.18
C PRO A 3 -9.19 25.91 -31.53
N LEU A 4 -8.17 25.57 -30.74
CA LEU A 4 -7.49 24.27 -30.72
C LEU A 4 -8.29 23.30 -29.84
N TRP A 5 -9.25 22.59 -30.40
CA TRP A 5 -9.74 21.33 -29.85
C TRP A 5 -10.33 20.46 -30.97
N PRO A 6 -9.91 19.21 -31.16
CA PRO A 6 -10.63 18.29 -32.02
C PRO A 6 -11.97 17.89 -31.35
N PRO A 7 -12.99 17.51 -32.15
CA PRO A 7 -14.34 17.27 -31.65
C PRO A 7 -14.37 16.06 -30.72
N ARG A 8 -14.97 16.22 -29.53
CA ARG A 8 -15.26 15.09 -28.61
C ARG A 8 -16.25 14.16 -29.30
N ALA A 9 -15.86 12.90 -29.50
CA ALA A 9 -16.75 11.86 -29.98
C ALA A 9 -17.92 11.62 -28.99
N PRO A 10 -19.12 11.26 -29.47
CA PRO A 10 -20.30 11.10 -28.62
C PRO A 10 -20.14 9.95 -27.60
N PRO A 11 -20.78 10.04 -26.41
CA PRO A 11 -20.67 9.05 -25.33
C PRO A 11 -20.99 7.60 -25.70
N SER A 12 -21.70 7.36 -26.81
CA SER A 12 -22.12 6.03 -27.27
C SER A 12 -21.01 5.19 -27.93
N ALA A 13 -19.79 5.73 -28.09
CA ALA A 13 -18.67 5.04 -28.74
C ALA A 13 -17.52 4.68 -27.78
N TRP A 14 -17.63 4.99 -26.50
CA TRP A 14 -16.57 4.77 -25.52
C TRP A 14 -16.54 3.30 -25.07
N GLN A 15 -15.36 2.70 -25.09
CA GLN A 15 -15.11 1.34 -24.61
C GLN A 15 -14.26 1.41 -23.34
N LEU A 16 -14.65 0.61 -22.35
CA LEU A 16 -13.87 0.39 -21.12
C LEU A 16 -13.12 -0.93 -21.26
N GLN A 17 -11.81 -0.90 -21.04
CA GLN A 17 -10.99 -2.10 -20.98
C GLN A 17 -10.28 -2.18 -19.64
N CYS A 18 -10.52 -3.28 -18.93
CA CYS A 18 -9.85 -3.62 -17.70
C CYS A 18 -8.72 -4.61 -18.02
N VAL A 19 -7.49 -4.28 -17.66
CA VAL A 19 -6.33 -5.16 -17.83
C VAL A 19 -5.85 -5.58 -16.46
N GLU A 20 -5.86 -6.89 -16.23
CA GLU A 20 -5.32 -7.50 -15.01
C GLU A 20 -3.94 -8.10 -15.30
N HIS A 21 -2.96 -7.71 -14.49
CA HIS A 21 -1.62 -8.30 -14.57
C HIS A 21 -1.40 -9.28 -13.40
N PRO A 22 -1.01 -10.55 -13.65
CA PRO A 22 -0.68 -11.48 -12.58
C PRO A 22 0.55 -10.99 -11.80
N ILE A 23 0.60 -11.25 -10.49
CA ILE A 23 1.84 -11.12 -9.70
C ILE A 23 2.83 -12.18 -10.21
N VAL A 24 3.61 -11.80 -11.21
CA VAL A 24 4.84 -12.48 -11.58
C VAL A 24 5.92 -11.43 -11.35
N ASN A 25 6.93 -11.77 -10.56
CA ASN A 25 8.10 -10.94 -10.26
C ASN A 25 8.49 -10.08 -11.48
N LEU A 26 8.12 -8.80 -11.45
CA LEU A 26 8.37 -7.86 -12.54
C LEU A 26 9.16 -6.69 -11.99
N THR A 27 10.46 -6.78 -12.20
CA THR A 27 11.34 -5.64 -12.43
C THR A 27 10.67 -4.68 -13.42
N GLU A 28 10.56 -3.42 -13.01
CA GLU A 28 10.09 -2.26 -13.79
C GLU A 28 8.56 -2.16 -13.97
N LEU A 29 7.88 -1.65 -12.94
CA LEU A 29 6.74 -0.77 -13.19
C LEU A 29 7.27 0.45 -13.93
N LYS A 30 6.97 0.54 -15.24
CA LYS A 30 7.18 1.79 -15.97
C LYS A 30 6.31 2.86 -15.30
N PRO A 31 6.82 4.09 -15.14
CA PRO A 31 5.98 5.21 -14.71
C PRO A 31 4.75 5.29 -15.63
N CYS A 32 3.60 5.73 -15.09
CA CYS A 32 2.40 6.00 -15.87
C CYS A 32 2.80 6.58 -17.23
N PRO A 33 2.52 5.89 -18.35
CA PRO A 33 2.81 6.46 -19.66
C PRO A 33 2.03 7.76 -19.78
N ASP A 34 2.60 8.75 -20.48
CA ASP A 34 1.91 9.99 -20.82
C ASP A 34 0.46 9.68 -21.25
N PRO A 35 -0.54 10.51 -20.89
CA PRO A 35 -1.97 10.25 -21.12
C PRO A 35 -2.36 10.08 -22.60
N TRP A 36 -1.40 10.18 -23.51
CA TRP A 36 -1.53 10.00 -24.95
C TRP A 36 -0.50 8.98 -25.43
N MET A 37 -0.89 7.71 -25.55
CA MET A 37 -0.14 6.79 -26.41
C MET A 37 -0.49 7.07 -27.88
N SER A 38 0.25 7.96 -28.53
CA SER A 38 0.24 8.03 -30.01
C SER A 38 1.25 7.01 -30.56
N LYS A 39 0.78 5.86 -31.05
CA LYS A 39 1.64 4.95 -31.83
C LYS A 39 2.04 5.62 -33.14
N SER A 40 3.34 5.85 -33.34
CA SER A 40 3.91 6.12 -34.66
C SER A 40 3.85 4.83 -35.50
N SER A 41 3.21 4.95 -36.65
CA SER A 41 3.09 4.03 -37.80
C SER A 41 3.90 2.73 -37.76
N GLY A 42 3.19 1.60 -37.87
CA GLY A 42 3.76 0.38 -38.46
C GLY A 42 3.75 -0.88 -37.60
N ALA A 43 2.67 -1.20 -36.89
CA ALA A 43 2.44 -2.58 -36.43
C ALA A 43 0.94 -2.82 -36.27
N ARG A 44 0.38 -3.67 -37.14
CA ARG A 44 -0.93 -4.30 -36.93
C ARG A 44 -0.74 -5.38 -35.87
N ASP A 45 -0.96 -5.02 -34.61
CA ASP A 45 -1.23 -6.01 -33.56
C ASP A 45 -2.47 -5.57 -32.79
N ILE A 46 -3.56 -6.23 -33.14
CA ILE A 46 -4.77 -6.33 -32.33
C ILE A 46 -4.36 -7.18 -31.11
N PRO A 47 -4.47 -6.72 -29.85
CA PRO A 47 -4.33 -7.65 -28.74
C PRO A 47 -5.54 -8.59 -28.76
N PRO A 48 -5.32 -9.91 -28.63
CA PRO A 48 -6.33 -10.91 -28.91
C PRO A 48 -7.50 -10.80 -27.94
N SER A 49 -8.69 -11.06 -28.47
CA SER A 49 -9.88 -11.46 -27.73
C SER A 49 -9.47 -12.44 -26.61
N THR A 50 -9.53 -11.97 -25.36
CA THR A 50 -9.35 -12.86 -24.22
C THR A 50 -10.52 -12.62 -23.29
N GLN A 51 -11.45 -13.57 -23.32
CA GLN A 51 -12.49 -13.72 -22.32
C GLN A 51 -11.80 -13.86 -20.96
N TYR A 52 -12.19 -13.04 -19.99
CA TYR A 52 -11.83 -13.28 -18.59
C TYR A 52 -13.10 -13.45 -17.78
N ALA A 53 -13.20 -14.64 -17.19
CA ALA A 53 -14.21 -14.99 -16.21
C ALA A 53 -14.03 -14.13 -14.96
N ILE A 54 -15.13 -13.51 -14.53
CA ILE A 54 -15.26 -12.98 -13.16
C ILE A 54 -15.32 -14.21 -12.25
N GLY A 55 -14.28 -14.41 -11.45
CA GLY A 55 -14.25 -15.37 -10.36
C GLY A 55 -13.94 -14.64 -9.06
N PRO A 56 -14.75 -14.81 -8.00
CA PRO A 56 -14.44 -14.22 -6.70
C PRO A 56 -13.25 -15.02 -6.13
N GLY A 57 -12.06 -14.42 -6.01
CA GLY A 57 -10.98 -15.09 -5.29
C GLY A 57 -9.50 -14.73 -5.52
N LYS A 58 -9.10 -13.96 -6.53
CA LYS A 58 -7.66 -13.70 -6.81
C LYS A 58 -7.31 -12.21 -6.79
N SER A 59 -7.08 -11.64 -5.60
CA SER A 59 -6.76 -10.21 -5.39
C SER A 59 -5.26 -9.94 -5.27
N ASP A 60 -4.47 -10.61 -6.11
CA ASP A 60 -3.01 -10.52 -6.16
C ASP A 60 -2.65 -10.10 -7.58
N LYS A 61 -3.15 -8.93 -8.00
CA LYS A 61 -3.03 -8.41 -9.37
C LYS A 61 -2.99 -6.89 -9.37
N PHE A 62 -2.25 -6.33 -10.32
CA PHE A 62 -2.34 -4.91 -10.66
C PHE A 62 -3.50 -4.70 -11.63
N LEU A 63 -4.22 -3.59 -11.44
CA LEU A 63 -5.41 -3.25 -12.20
C LEU A 63 -5.20 -1.91 -12.93
N ASP A 64 -5.25 -1.95 -14.25
CA ASP A 64 -5.28 -0.74 -15.07
C ASP A 64 -6.61 -0.66 -15.84
N LEU A 65 -7.28 0.48 -15.72
CA LEU A 65 -8.51 0.80 -16.42
C LEU A 65 -8.21 1.81 -17.53
N TYR A 66 -8.38 1.37 -18.77
CA TYR A 66 -8.26 2.21 -19.95
C TYR A 66 -9.64 2.57 -20.49
N GLU A 67 -9.77 3.82 -20.93
CA GLU A 67 -10.97 4.34 -21.58
C GLU A 67 -10.58 4.88 -22.96
N GLY A 68 -11.33 4.53 -24.00
CA GLY A 68 -10.95 4.92 -25.35
C GLY A 68 -12.02 4.71 -26.40
N SER A 69 -11.73 5.17 -27.61
CA SER A 69 -12.52 4.92 -28.82
C SER A 69 -11.59 4.72 -30.01
N GLY A 70 -11.75 3.60 -30.72
CA GLY A 70 -10.90 3.25 -31.87
C GLY A 70 -9.45 2.96 -31.46
N SER A 71 -8.50 3.71 -32.00
CA SER A 71 -7.06 3.57 -31.70
C SER A 71 -6.57 4.49 -30.56
N SER A 72 -7.44 5.32 -30.00
CA SER A 72 -7.09 6.27 -28.94
C SER A 72 -7.59 5.78 -27.58
N TRP A 73 -6.66 5.31 -26.75
CA TRP A 73 -6.91 4.81 -25.40
C TRP A 73 -6.13 5.64 -24.37
N ARG A 74 -6.78 5.99 -23.26
CA ARG A 74 -6.17 6.68 -22.11
C ARG A 74 -6.27 5.81 -20.86
N LEU A 75 -5.19 5.75 -20.08
CA LEU A 75 -5.25 5.19 -18.73
C LEU A 75 -6.06 6.16 -17.87
N THR A 76 -7.12 5.65 -17.23
CA THR A 76 -8.07 6.46 -16.46
C THR A 76 -7.99 6.15 -14.97
N LYS A 77 -7.78 4.88 -14.60
CA LYS A 77 -7.58 4.47 -13.20
C LYS A 77 -6.52 3.38 -13.14
N CYS A 78 -5.65 3.44 -12.15
CA CYS A 78 -4.73 2.35 -11.79
C CYS A 78 -4.95 1.98 -10.33
N GLY A 79 -4.68 0.72 -9.97
CA GLY A 79 -4.91 0.22 -8.63
C GLY A 79 -4.07 -1.01 -8.32
N THR A 80 -3.62 -1.08 -7.08
CA THR A 80 -2.90 -2.23 -6.52
C THR A 80 -3.62 -2.74 -5.28
N PRO A 81 -3.31 -3.94 -4.76
CA PRO A 81 -3.87 -4.41 -3.50
C PRO A 81 -3.64 -3.45 -2.32
N GLY A 82 -2.58 -2.64 -2.36
CA GLY A 82 -2.28 -1.61 -1.37
C GLY A 82 -2.87 -0.23 -1.70
N ASN A 83 -2.89 0.13 -2.98
CA ASN A 83 -3.38 1.41 -3.47
C ASN A 83 -4.73 1.25 -4.19
N ILE A 84 -5.81 1.35 -3.42
CA ILE A 84 -7.19 1.22 -3.91
C ILE A 84 -7.91 2.58 -4.04
N GLY A 85 -7.20 3.70 -3.84
CA GLY A 85 -7.78 5.06 -3.82
C GLY A 85 -8.66 5.35 -5.04
N ASN A 86 -8.17 5.04 -6.23
CA ASN A 86 -8.88 5.28 -7.49
C ASN A 86 -10.17 4.44 -7.67
N PHE A 87 -10.30 3.35 -6.92
CA PHE A 87 -11.42 2.42 -6.97
C PHE A 87 -12.34 2.53 -5.75
N GLU A 88 -12.10 3.48 -4.85
CA GLU A 88 -12.87 3.63 -3.62
C GLU A 88 -14.37 3.72 -3.89
N ASP A 89 -14.83 4.56 -4.83
CA ASP A 89 -16.26 4.70 -5.15
C ASP A 89 -16.95 3.37 -5.50
N ILE A 90 -16.22 2.50 -6.23
CA ILE A 90 -16.72 1.20 -6.67
C ILE A 90 -16.75 0.21 -5.50
N LEU A 91 -15.69 0.20 -4.70
CA LEU A 91 -15.59 -0.62 -3.48
C LEU A 91 -16.54 -0.13 -2.38
N PHE A 92 -16.90 1.15 -2.37
CA PHE A 92 -17.93 1.75 -1.54
C PHE A 92 -19.31 1.26 -1.92
N ALA A 93 -19.65 1.30 -3.21
CA ALA A 93 -20.94 0.86 -3.73
C ALA A 93 -21.22 -0.63 -3.47
N ASN A 94 -20.21 -1.50 -3.56
CA ASN A 94 -20.38 -2.96 -3.42
C ASN A 94 -20.19 -3.48 -1.99
N ASN A 95 -19.92 -2.62 -1.00
CA ASN A 95 -19.63 -3.00 0.40
C ASN A 95 -18.44 -3.97 0.58
N ASP A 96 -17.51 -3.98 -0.37
CA ASP A 96 -16.34 -4.89 -0.39
C ASP A 96 -15.13 -4.34 0.39
N MET A 97 -15.15 -3.07 0.82
CA MET A 97 -14.03 -2.47 1.56
C MET A 97 -14.07 -2.81 3.05
N GLN A 98 -13.79 -4.07 3.34
CA GLN A 98 -13.68 -4.63 4.70
C GLN A 98 -12.26 -4.51 5.27
N TYR A 99 -11.29 -4.04 4.46
CA TYR A 99 -9.88 -3.92 4.83
C TYR A 99 -9.40 -2.47 4.70
N SER A 100 -8.44 -2.09 5.55
CA SER A 100 -7.64 -0.86 5.40
C SER A 100 -6.26 -1.30 4.91
N PRO A 101 -6.01 -1.32 3.58
CA PRO A 101 -4.69 -1.69 3.11
C PRO A 101 -3.67 -0.63 3.52
N VAL A 102 -2.50 -1.10 3.94
CA VAL A 102 -1.34 -0.26 4.23
C VAL A 102 -0.29 -0.50 3.16
N ILE A 103 0.34 0.58 2.71
CA ILE A 103 1.49 0.54 1.80
C ILE A 103 2.72 0.86 2.64
N VAL A 104 3.74 0.00 2.56
CA VAL A 104 5.00 0.16 3.29
C VAL A 104 6.14 0.40 2.30
N ALA A 105 7.11 1.22 2.67
CA ALA A 105 8.37 1.36 1.93
C ALA A 105 9.54 1.13 2.88
N PHE A 106 10.56 0.42 2.41
CA PHE A 106 11.74 0.12 3.21
C PHE A 106 12.99 0.79 2.70
N PHE A 107 13.85 1.18 3.65
CA PHE A 107 15.21 1.58 3.38
C PHE A 107 16.16 0.85 4.34
N PRO A 108 16.69 -0.34 4.00
CA PRO A 108 17.74 -1.01 4.79
C PRO A 108 19.10 -0.30 4.67
N VAL A 109 19.81 -0.15 5.79
CA VAL A 109 21.18 0.39 5.87
C VAL A 109 21.99 -0.39 6.91
N PHE A 110 23.26 -0.63 6.61
CA PHE A 110 24.21 -1.11 7.59
C PHE A 110 24.79 0.06 8.39
N CYS A 111 24.59 0.05 9.70
CA CYS A 111 25.19 1.01 10.62
C CYS A 111 25.99 0.24 11.69
N GLU A 112 27.25 0.61 11.90
CA GLU A 112 28.10 0.03 12.97
C GLU A 112 28.14 -1.52 13.03
N ARG A 113 28.11 -2.18 11.86
CA ARG A 113 28.06 -3.66 11.69
C ARG A 113 26.73 -4.34 12.06
N GLN A 114 25.70 -3.58 12.38
CA GLN A 114 24.34 -4.08 12.52
C GLN A 114 23.51 -3.61 11.31
N LEU A 115 22.65 -4.50 10.79
CA LEU A 115 21.66 -4.11 9.79
C LEU A 115 20.50 -3.41 10.50
N TYR A 116 20.10 -2.25 9.99
CA TYR A 116 18.90 -1.57 10.42
C TYR A 116 17.93 -1.46 9.25
N VAL A 117 16.64 -1.57 9.54
CA VAL A 117 15.58 -1.35 8.58
C VAL A 117 14.75 -0.17 9.05
N TRP A 118 14.54 0.79 8.14
CA TRP A 118 13.68 1.93 8.35
C TRP A 118 12.45 1.83 7.46
N PRO A 119 11.32 1.33 7.98
CA PRO A 119 10.06 1.39 7.27
C PRO A 119 9.40 2.76 7.40
N SER A 120 8.83 3.21 6.29
CA SER A 120 7.73 4.17 6.29
C SER A 120 6.44 3.46 5.89
N TYR A 121 5.30 3.94 6.35
CA TYR A 121 4.01 3.48 5.83
C TYR A 121 3.02 4.61 5.64
N VAL A 122 2.07 4.36 4.74
CA VAL A 122 0.88 5.17 4.54
C VAL A 122 -0.36 4.30 4.67
N ASP A 123 -1.27 4.75 5.52
CA ASP A 123 -2.64 4.25 5.63
C ASP A 123 -3.57 5.35 5.14
N MET A 124 -3.98 5.22 3.88
CA MET A 124 -4.84 6.22 3.23
C MET A 124 -6.23 6.25 3.85
N THR A 125 -6.73 5.12 4.36
CA THR A 125 -8.08 5.13 4.92
C THR A 125 -8.14 5.75 6.31
N ASN A 126 -7.18 5.44 7.18
CA ASN A 126 -7.11 6.07 8.51
C ASN A 126 -6.42 7.44 8.47
N ARG A 127 -5.94 7.88 7.30
CA ARG A 127 -5.19 9.12 7.09
C ARG A 127 -3.99 9.20 8.05
N LYS A 128 -3.16 8.15 8.05
CA LYS A 128 -1.98 8.03 8.89
C LYS A 128 -0.72 7.80 8.07
N LEU A 129 0.35 8.49 8.47
CA LEU A 129 1.71 8.27 8.02
C LEU A 129 2.52 7.78 9.21
N GLY A 130 3.37 6.78 8.99
CA GLY A 130 4.18 6.22 10.04
C GLY A 130 5.63 6.11 9.66
N LEU A 131 6.48 6.30 10.66
CA LEU A 131 7.93 6.16 10.58
C LEU A 131 8.38 5.16 11.64
N ALA A 132 9.25 4.23 11.27
CA ALA A 132 9.84 3.28 12.21
C ALA A 132 11.33 3.11 11.95
N GLU A 133 12.01 2.60 12.97
CA GLU A 133 13.38 2.12 12.91
C GLU A 133 13.48 0.90 13.81
N PHE A 134 14.18 -0.13 13.35
CA PHE A 134 14.52 -1.27 14.19
C PHE A 134 15.77 -1.97 13.66
N PRO A 135 16.57 -2.55 14.57
CA PRO A 135 17.65 -3.43 14.16
C PRO A 135 17.08 -4.70 13.54
N GLU A 136 17.83 -5.27 12.61
CA GLU A 136 17.42 -6.43 11.85
C GLU A 136 18.55 -7.44 11.73
N ASP A 137 18.18 -8.72 11.68
CA ASP A 137 19.09 -9.84 11.47
C ASP A 137 18.99 -10.34 10.02
N SER A 138 19.84 -11.31 9.63
CA SER A 138 19.82 -11.92 8.30
C SER A 138 18.50 -12.58 7.89
N ARG A 139 17.61 -12.84 8.86
CA ARG A 139 16.31 -13.51 8.65
C ARG A 139 15.13 -12.55 8.48
N PHE A 140 15.32 -11.25 8.69
CA PHE A 140 14.27 -10.23 8.50
C PHE A 140 12.99 -10.43 9.34
N VAL A 141 13.11 -10.97 10.56
CA VAL A 141 11.96 -11.35 11.40
C VAL A 141 11.23 -10.13 11.96
N ASN A 142 11.96 -9.05 12.30
CA ASN A 142 11.35 -7.84 12.82
C ASN A 142 10.56 -7.12 11.71
N MET A 143 11.08 -7.11 10.49
CA MET A 143 10.41 -6.60 9.31
C MET A 143 9.16 -7.40 8.96
N GLU A 144 9.22 -8.74 8.97
CA GLU A 144 8.05 -9.59 8.78
C GLU A 144 6.97 -9.27 9.83
N SER A 145 7.37 -9.18 11.10
CA SER A 145 6.46 -8.83 12.20
C SER A 145 5.82 -7.44 12.00
N ALA A 146 6.59 -6.46 11.52
CA ALA A 146 6.08 -5.14 11.19
C ALA A 146 5.04 -5.17 10.07
N LEU A 147 5.34 -5.88 8.98
CA LEU A 147 4.47 -5.99 7.80
C LEU A 147 3.13 -6.63 8.14
N VAL A 148 3.18 -7.72 8.90
CA VAL A 148 2.02 -8.47 9.35
C VAL A 148 1.17 -7.62 10.30
N ALA A 149 1.79 -7.00 11.30
CA ALA A 149 1.11 -6.14 12.27
C ALA A 149 0.44 -4.92 11.61
N LEU A 150 1.09 -4.30 10.62
CA LEU A 150 0.52 -3.19 9.86
C LEU A 150 -0.57 -3.64 8.88
N GLY A 151 -0.66 -4.94 8.56
CA GLY A 151 -1.59 -5.44 7.55
C GLY A 151 -1.22 -4.98 6.15
N CYS A 152 0.08 -4.86 5.87
CA CYS A 152 0.60 -4.40 4.60
C CYS A 152 0.11 -5.28 3.44
N LYS A 153 -0.21 -4.65 2.30
CA LYS A 153 -0.62 -5.34 1.07
C LYS A 153 0.23 -4.99 -0.14
N ASP A 154 0.99 -3.90 -0.05
CA ASP A 154 1.90 -3.45 -1.09
C ASP A 154 3.14 -2.85 -0.44
N CYS A 155 4.30 -3.25 -0.94
CA CYS A 155 5.59 -2.92 -0.39
C CYS A 155 6.47 -2.32 -1.47
N LEU A 156 6.92 -1.09 -1.27
CA LEU A 156 7.89 -0.42 -2.12
C LEU A 156 9.30 -0.76 -1.67
N LEU A 157 10.12 -1.18 -2.63
CA LEU A 157 11.50 -1.50 -2.39
C LEU A 157 12.38 -0.75 -3.39
N LEU A 158 13.47 -0.17 -2.91
CA LEU A 158 14.48 0.43 -3.80
C LEU A 158 15.10 -0.67 -4.68
N ALA A 159 15.15 -0.45 -5.99
CA ALA A 159 15.63 -1.45 -6.93
C ALA A 159 17.12 -1.80 -6.75
N ASP A 160 17.93 -0.82 -6.33
CA ASP A 160 19.38 -0.94 -6.15
C ASP A 160 19.76 -0.63 -4.69
N PHE A 161 20.22 -1.64 -3.97
CA PHE A 161 20.86 -1.47 -2.66
C PHE A 161 22.36 -1.69 -2.73
N GLU A 162 23.04 -1.34 -1.64
CA GLU A 162 24.43 -1.72 -1.46
C GLU A 162 24.60 -3.23 -1.49
N LYS A 163 25.70 -3.70 -2.09
CA LYS A 163 26.03 -5.13 -2.27
C LYS A 163 26.16 -5.91 -0.95
N SER A 164 26.17 -5.22 0.19
CA SER A 164 26.29 -5.78 1.54
C SER A 164 24.98 -6.38 2.06
N ILE A 165 23.82 -5.99 1.52
CA ILE A 165 22.50 -6.45 1.97
C ILE A 165 22.06 -7.65 1.13
N ASP A 166 21.65 -8.74 1.79
CA ASP A 166 21.05 -9.89 1.11
C ASP A 166 19.64 -9.54 0.61
N LEU A 167 19.59 -9.09 -0.64
CA LEU A 167 18.34 -8.73 -1.31
C LEU A 167 17.44 -9.91 -1.60
N GLN A 168 17.97 -11.13 -1.65
CA GLN A 168 17.17 -12.31 -1.89
C GLN A 168 16.39 -12.65 -0.62
N ALA A 169 17.07 -12.71 0.53
CA ALA A 169 16.42 -12.96 1.82
C ALA A 169 15.33 -11.92 2.14
N LEU A 170 15.60 -10.64 1.83
CA LEU A 170 14.61 -9.56 1.99
C LEU A 170 13.37 -9.76 1.10
N GLN A 171 13.58 -10.10 -0.18
CA GLN A 171 12.49 -10.33 -1.12
C GLN A 171 11.68 -11.56 -0.73
N ASP A 172 12.35 -12.64 -0.33
CA ASP A 172 11.72 -13.88 0.11
C ASP A 172 10.85 -13.65 1.35
N ALA A 173 11.32 -12.87 2.33
CA ALA A 173 10.54 -12.51 3.52
C ALA A 173 9.25 -11.75 3.16
N ILE A 174 9.31 -10.79 2.23
CA ILE A 174 8.14 -10.03 1.77
C ILE A 174 7.16 -10.95 1.01
N ILE A 175 7.67 -11.83 0.15
CA ILE A 175 6.86 -12.78 -0.62
C ILE A 175 6.17 -13.78 0.32
N ASN A 176 6.84 -14.26 1.36
CA ASN A 176 6.28 -15.15 2.37
C ASN A 176 5.12 -14.52 3.16
N CYS A 177 5.09 -13.19 3.25
CA CYS A 177 3.97 -12.45 3.84
C CYS A 177 2.76 -12.30 2.90
N SER A 178 2.82 -12.82 1.66
CA SER A 178 1.81 -12.60 0.61
C SER A 178 1.57 -11.10 0.33
N ILE A 179 2.66 -10.34 0.28
CA ILE A 179 2.64 -8.89 0.03
C ILE A 179 3.15 -8.62 -1.39
N LEU A 180 2.48 -7.70 -2.08
CA LEU A 180 2.94 -7.27 -3.39
C LEU A 180 4.26 -6.50 -3.25
N LEU A 181 5.30 -6.93 -3.96
CA LEU A 181 6.58 -6.23 -4.00
C LEU A 181 6.69 -5.35 -5.25
N THR A 182 6.92 -4.06 -5.04
CA THR A 182 7.07 -3.06 -6.09
C THR A 182 8.45 -2.43 -6.04
N LYS A 183 9.29 -2.70 -7.05
CA LYS A 183 10.64 -2.11 -7.15
C LYS A 183 10.59 -0.69 -7.73
N ARG A 184 11.22 0.27 -7.06
CA ARG A 184 11.20 1.69 -7.41
C ARG A 184 12.61 2.25 -7.61
N LYS A 185 12.73 3.29 -8.45
CA LYS A 185 14.02 3.90 -8.80
C LYS A 185 14.56 4.74 -7.66
N LYS A 186 15.89 4.80 -7.51
CA LYS A 186 16.56 5.66 -6.51
C LYS A 186 16.17 7.14 -6.59
N ALA A 187 15.79 7.61 -7.78
CA ALA A 187 15.34 8.98 -7.99
C ALA A 187 14.04 9.32 -7.24
N GLU A 188 13.20 8.33 -6.92
CA GLU A 188 11.93 8.49 -6.20
C GLU A 188 12.12 8.53 -4.68
N PHE A 189 13.25 8.01 -4.17
CA PHE A 189 13.59 8.02 -2.73
C PHE A 189 14.37 9.29 -2.34
N LYS A 190 13.88 10.47 -2.75
CA LYS A 190 14.53 11.76 -2.43
C LYS A 190 13.81 12.46 -1.29
N SER A 191 14.58 13.06 -0.38
CA SER A 191 14.08 13.79 0.80
C SER A 191 13.92 15.30 0.60
N ARG A 192 14.38 15.87 -0.52
CA ARG A 192 14.60 17.33 -0.68
C ARG A 192 13.35 18.18 -0.51
N ASP A 193 12.21 17.73 -1.03
CA ASP A 193 10.96 18.50 -1.02
C ASP A 193 9.94 17.95 -0.01
N LEU A 194 10.26 16.82 0.61
CA LEU A 194 9.35 16.06 1.47
C LEU A 194 8.82 16.87 2.65
N VAL A 195 9.67 17.65 3.32
CA VAL A 195 9.24 18.43 4.50
C VAL A 195 8.16 19.45 4.11
N GLN A 196 8.27 20.06 2.93
CA GLN A 196 7.27 21.01 2.45
C GLN A 196 5.96 20.31 2.08
N ASP A 197 6.08 19.15 1.43
CA ASP A 197 4.92 18.33 1.04
C ASP A 197 4.16 17.79 2.25
N LEU A 198 4.89 17.29 3.26
CA LEU A 198 4.30 16.80 4.51
C LEU A 198 3.60 17.90 5.30
N VAL A 199 4.13 19.12 5.30
CA VAL A 199 3.47 20.28 5.95
C VAL A 199 2.11 20.59 5.31
N ARG A 200 1.92 20.31 4.02
CA ARG A 200 0.63 20.49 3.36
C ARG A 200 -0.35 19.37 3.70
N ILE A 201 0.14 18.13 3.84
CA ILE A 201 -0.68 16.94 4.03
C ILE A 201 -1.07 16.73 5.51
N ILE A 202 -0.20 17.07 6.45
CA ILE A 202 -0.36 16.78 7.87
C ILE A 202 -1.18 17.87 8.57
N ARG A 203 -2.13 17.44 9.42
CA ARG A 203 -3.02 18.29 10.23
C ARG A 203 -2.31 19.02 11.40
N SER A 204 -1.15 18.52 11.80
CA SER A 204 -0.41 18.97 12.99
C SER A 204 0.39 20.26 12.75
N TYR A 205 0.76 20.92 13.85
CA TYR A 205 1.75 22.01 13.84
C TYR A 205 3.06 21.57 13.21
N VAL A 206 3.75 22.51 12.57
CA VAL A 206 4.93 22.24 11.74
C VAL A 206 6.13 21.82 12.60
N GLU A 207 6.25 22.36 13.81
CA GLU A 207 7.39 22.16 14.70
C GLU A 207 7.51 20.69 15.18
N PRO A 208 6.46 20.05 15.76
CA PRO A 208 6.54 18.64 16.16
C PRO A 208 6.83 17.68 14.99
N VAL A 209 6.35 18.02 13.79
CA VAL A 209 6.61 17.22 12.59
C VAL A 209 8.09 17.31 12.22
N ARG A 210 8.67 18.51 12.22
CA ARG A 210 10.11 18.70 11.94
C ARG A 210 10.99 18.01 12.97
N ASP A 211 10.63 18.10 14.25
CA ASP A 211 11.36 17.45 15.33
C ASP A 211 11.34 15.93 15.18
N LEU A 212 10.19 15.34 14.81
CA LEU A 212 10.09 13.91 14.52
C LEU A 212 10.94 13.53 13.31
N LEU A 213 10.82 14.27 12.20
CA LEU A 213 11.55 13.97 10.96
C LEU A 213 13.07 14.09 11.14
N SER A 214 13.54 14.99 12.01
CA SER A 214 14.96 15.16 12.33
C SER A 214 15.59 13.95 13.03
N GLN A 215 14.78 13.05 13.60
CA GLN A 215 15.26 11.84 14.24
C GLN A 215 15.47 10.70 13.23
N PHE A 216 14.98 10.83 11.99
CA PHE A 216 14.88 9.73 11.04
C PHE A 216 15.45 10.08 9.67
N ASP A 217 16.77 10.15 9.53
CA ASP A 217 17.40 10.58 8.27
C ASP A 217 17.05 9.68 7.06
N TYR A 218 17.07 8.36 7.25
CA TYR A 218 16.87 7.38 6.17
C TYR A 218 15.40 7.11 5.84
N THR A 219 14.52 7.22 6.84
CA THR A 219 13.09 6.97 6.70
C THR A 219 12.42 8.03 5.81
N LEU A 220 12.97 9.24 5.72
CA LEU A 220 12.47 10.30 4.84
C LEU A 220 12.48 9.89 3.37
N GLY A 221 13.53 9.21 2.89
CA GLY A 221 13.58 8.75 1.50
C GLY A 221 12.45 7.77 1.18
N ALA A 222 12.19 6.83 2.09
CA ALA A 222 11.10 5.85 1.95
C ALA A 222 9.71 6.52 2.01
N LEU A 223 9.51 7.49 2.90
CA LEU A 223 8.27 8.23 2.99
C LEU A 223 8.01 9.08 1.74
N GLY A 224 9.04 9.72 1.16
CA GLY A 224 8.90 10.46 -0.09
C GLY A 224 8.46 9.58 -1.26
N ALA A 225 9.03 8.37 -1.36
CA ALA A 225 8.59 7.40 -2.36
C ALA A 225 7.12 6.98 -2.17
N LEU A 226 6.64 6.83 -0.92
CA LEU A 226 5.24 6.52 -0.63
C LEU A 226 4.29 7.66 -0.99
N VAL A 227 4.64 8.91 -0.65
CA VAL A 227 3.83 10.09 -0.97
C VAL A 227 3.66 10.23 -2.48
N LEU A 228 4.73 9.99 -3.24
CA LEU A 228 4.69 9.98 -4.70
C LEU A 228 3.88 8.80 -5.26
N TYR A 229 4.09 7.59 -4.74
CA TYR A 229 3.42 6.36 -5.19
C TYR A 229 1.91 6.37 -4.94
N ALA A 230 1.49 6.87 -3.78
CA ALA A 230 0.09 7.01 -3.41
C ALA A 230 -0.55 8.30 -3.97
N GLU A 231 0.22 9.11 -4.73
CA GLU A 231 -0.23 10.35 -5.36
C GLU A 231 -0.95 11.29 -4.37
N LEU A 232 -0.51 11.34 -3.10
CA LEU A 232 -1.24 12.03 -2.03
C LEU A 232 -1.42 13.53 -2.28
N LEU A 233 -0.46 14.15 -2.98
CA LEU A 233 -0.47 15.57 -3.34
C LEU A 233 -1.31 15.87 -4.59
N ALA A 234 -1.69 14.85 -5.37
CA ALA A 234 -2.52 15.05 -6.55
C ALA A 234 -4.00 15.30 -6.19
N ASP A 235 -4.40 14.88 -4.99
CA ASP A 235 -5.76 15.02 -4.47
C ASP A 235 -5.82 16.08 -3.36
N ASP A 236 -6.52 17.17 -3.65
CA ASP A 236 -6.68 18.30 -2.75
C ASP A 236 -7.42 17.93 -1.44
N THR A 237 -8.18 16.83 -1.44
CA THR A 237 -8.88 16.35 -0.24
C THR A 237 -7.94 15.80 0.83
N ASN A 238 -6.67 15.54 0.50
CA ASN A 238 -5.69 15.01 1.45
C ASN A 238 -5.04 16.10 2.30
N TYR A 239 -5.12 17.37 1.91
CA TYR A 239 -4.44 18.45 2.61
C TYR A 239 -4.98 18.67 4.03
N GLY A 240 -4.06 18.74 5.00
CA GLY A 240 -4.37 18.94 6.41
C GLY A 240 -5.18 17.82 7.07
N ASN A 241 -5.26 16.63 6.46
CA ASN A 241 -6.11 15.54 6.96
C ASN A 241 -5.30 14.36 7.52
N TYR A 242 -4.00 14.29 7.28
CA TYR A 242 -3.16 13.20 7.77
C TYR A 242 -2.56 13.49 9.14
N THR A 243 -2.23 12.41 9.85
CA THR A 243 -1.43 12.44 11.07
C THR A 243 -0.13 11.67 10.85
N ILE A 244 0.95 12.07 11.51
CA ILE A 244 2.23 11.37 11.46
C ILE A 244 2.57 10.82 12.85
N GLU A 245 3.02 9.56 12.92
CA GLU A 245 3.37 8.90 14.17
C GLU A 245 4.66 8.07 14.06
N LYS A 246 5.40 7.94 15.18
CA LYS A 246 6.48 6.95 15.31
C LYS A 246 5.83 5.60 15.59
N TYR A 247 6.08 4.62 14.74
CA TYR A 247 5.68 3.25 14.96
C TYR A 247 6.80 2.51 15.69
N ASN A 248 6.42 1.86 16.79
CA ASN A 248 7.33 1.06 17.61
C ASN A 248 6.87 -0.39 17.62
N LEU A 249 7.77 -1.30 17.22
CA LEU A 249 7.53 -2.73 17.26
C LEU A 249 7.37 -3.27 18.68
N ASP A 250 8.00 -2.62 19.66
CA ASP A 250 8.00 -3.07 21.06
C ASP A 250 6.71 -2.75 21.81
N CYS A 251 5.77 -2.06 21.17
CA CYS A 251 4.45 -1.81 21.72
C CYS A 251 3.48 -2.99 21.51
N TYR A 252 3.81 -3.94 20.61
CA TYR A 252 2.91 -5.01 20.21
C TYR A 252 3.59 -6.39 20.28
N ILE A 253 2.77 -7.43 20.46
CA ILE A 253 3.25 -8.81 20.32
C ILE A 253 3.69 -9.02 18.87
N ARG A 254 4.91 -9.53 18.69
CA ARG A 254 5.48 -9.85 17.39
C ARG A 254 4.90 -11.17 16.89
N LEU A 255 4.29 -11.13 15.72
CA LEU A 255 3.72 -12.31 15.04
C LEU A 255 4.32 -12.40 13.65
N ASP A 256 4.74 -13.59 13.26
CA ASP A 256 5.18 -13.91 11.91
C ASP A 256 3.97 -14.26 11.01
N SER A 257 4.21 -14.34 9.70
CA SER A 257 3.19 -14.72 8.72
C SER A 257 2.59 -16.09 9.05
N ALA A 258 3.44 -17.06 9.43
CA ALA A 258 3.02 -18.40 9.82
C ALA A 258 2.16 -18.40 11.09
N GLY A 259 2.51 -17.62 12.11
CA GLY A 259 1.73 -17.47 13.33
C GLY A 259 0.36 -16.86 13.07
N VAL A 260 0.26 -15.85 12.19
CA VAL A 260 -1.03 -15.26 11.80
C VAL A 260 -1.91 -16.24 11.03
N LEU A 261 -1.33 -17.08 10.18
CA LEU A 261 -2.05 -18.15 9.48
C LEU A 261 -2.49 -19.27 10.44
N ALA A 262 -1.63 -19.66 11.38
CA ALA A 262 -1.90 -20.72 12.34
C ALA A 262 -2.96 -20.32 13.39
N LEU A 263 -2.89 -19.08 13.87
CA LEU A 263 -3.88 -18.50 14.79
C LEU A 263 -5.13 -18.00 14.06
N ASP A 264 -5.08 -18.01 12.74
CA ASP A 264 -6.23 -17.79 11.90
C ASP A 264 -6.91 -16.43 12.16
N ILE A 265 -6.03 -15.45 12.36
CA ILE A 265 -6.36 -14.10 12.81
C ILE A 265 -7.05 -13.29 11.71
N VAL A 266 -6.84 -13.67 10.45
CA VAL A 266 -7.40 -13.00 9.27
C VAL A 266 -8.44 -13.92 8.64
N GLU A 267 -9.60 -13.37 8.28
CA GLU A 267 -10.58 -14.11 7.49
C GLU A 267 -9.95 -14.62 6.18
N GLY A 268 -9.84 -15.94 6.06
CA GLY A 268 -9.69 -16.59 4.78
C GLY A 268 -11.00 -16.45 4.00
N LYS A 269 -10.91 -16.16 2.69
CA LYS A 269 -12.04 -15.91 1.76
C LYS A 269 -13.00 -17.10 1.55
N THR A 270 -12.86 -18.17 2.33
CA THR A 270 -13.80 -19.29 2.37
C THR A 270 -14.70 -19.12 3.59
N ASP A 271 -15.90 -18.56 3.34
CA ASP A 271 -17.01 -18.28 4.29
C ASP A 271 -17.56 -19.51 5.04
N ALA A 272 -16.86 -20.65 5.02
CA ALA A 272 -17.36 -21.90 5.58
C ALA A 272 -17.15 -22.04 7.10
N ASN A 273 -16.22 -21.30 7.72
CA ASN A 273 -15.88 -21.54 9.13
C ASN A 273 -16.19 -20.35 10.04
N LYS A 274 -17.41 -20.35 10.60
CA LYS A 274 -17.73 -19.68 11.87
C LYS A 274 -16.85 -20.13 13.05
N ASN A 275 -16.02 -21.16 12.85
CA ASN A 275 -15.12 -21.75 13.84
C ASN A 275 -13.71 -21.12 13.89
N ARG A 276 -13.42 -20.13 13.03
CA ARG A 276 -12.14 -19.39 13.02
C ARG A 276 -12.17 -18.29 14.10
N LEU A 277 -11.02 -17.91 14.66
CA LEU A 277 -10.93 -16.91 15.74
C LEU A 277 -11.63 -15.60 15.36
N PHE A 278 -11.31 -15.06 14.19
CA PHE A 278 -11.90 -13.82 13.72
C PHE A 278 -13.41 -13.93 13.52
N GLY A 279 -13.87 -14.99 12.84
CA GLY A 279 -15.31 -15.22 12.59
C GLY A 279 -16.13 -15.45 13.87
N SER A 280 -15.50 -15.96 14.94
CA SER A 280 -16.14 -16.14 16.25
C SER A 280 -16.27 -14.82 17.02
N ILE A 281 -15.26 -13.96 16.94
CA ILE A 281 -15.20 -12.67 17.66
C ILE A 281 -15.97 -11.58 16.90
N ASN A 282 -16.03 -11.63 15.57
CA ASN A 282 -16.68 -10.62 14.76
C ASN A 282 -18.22 -10.66 14.89
N ARG A 283 -18.72 -9.89 15.84
CA ARG A 283 -20.16 -9.59 16.04
C ARG A 283 -20.46 -8.10 15.87
N THR A 284 -19.67 -7.42 15.06
CA THR A 284 -19.80 -5.97 14.90
C THR A 284 -21.06 -5.62 14.11
N HIS A 285 -21.89 -4.71 14.64
CA HIS A 285 -23.13 -4.28 13.97
C HIS A 285 -22.86 -3.41 12.74
N THR A 286 -21.78 -2.63 12.78
CA THR A 286 -21.31 -1.86 11.62
C THR A 286 -20.46 -2.77 10.74
N ALA A 287 -21.06 -3.27 9.66
CA ALA A 287 -20.43 -4.20 8.73
C ALA A 287 -19.07 -3.72 8.17
N ARG A 288 -18.80 -2.40 8.19
CA ARG A 288 -17.57 -1.79 7.65
C ARG A 288 -16.60 -1.32 8.73
N MET A 289 -16.97 -0.29 9.51
CA MET A 289 -16.03 0.34 10.45
C MET A 289 -15.65 -0.59 11.61
N GLY A 290 -16.62 -1.22 12.24
CA GLY A 290 -16.40 -2.19 13.31
C GLY A 290 -15.58 -3.40 12.84
N HIS A 291 -15.94 -3.98 11.68
CA HIS A 291 -15.20 -5.09 11.10
C HIS A 291 -13.72 -4.72 10.83
N ARG A 292 -13.46 -3.54 10.25
CA ARG A 292 -12.11 -3.04 9.98
C ARG A 292 -11.28 -2.85 11.24
N VAL A 293 -11.87 -2.22 12.26
CA VAL A 293 -11.21 -2.02 13.57
C VAL A 293 -10.91 -3.37 14.19
N LEU A 294 -11.87 -4.29 14.17
CA LEU A 294 -11.68 -5.63 14.72
C LEU A 294 -10.62 -6.43 13.97
N ASN A 295 -10.46 -6.25 12.65
CA ASN A 295 -9.43 -6.95 11.86
C ASN A 295 -8.01 -6.44 12.16
N LYS A 296 -7.88 -5.24 12.73
CA LYS A 296 -6.60 -4.69 13.16
C LYS A 296 -6.19 -5.19 14.54
N VAL A 297 -7.12 -5.28 15.48
CA VAL A 297 -6.82 -5.53 16.91
C VAL A 297 -6.05 -6.84 17.15
N PRO A 298 -6.45 -7.99 16.58
CA PRO A 298 -5.72 -9.25 16.70
C PRO A 298 -4.31 -9.24 16.09
N LYS A 299 -4.07 -8.40 15.07
CA LYS A 299 -2.74 -8.25 14.44
C LYS A 299 -1.81 -7.36 15.25
N GLN A 300 -2.36 -6.52 16.11
CA GLN A 300 -1.62 -5.61 16.98
C GLN A 300 -2.04 -5.79 18.45
N PRO A 301 -1.77 -6.95 19.07
CA PRO A 301 -2.01 -7.14 20.50
C PRO A 301 -1.05 -6.22 21.29
N PRO A 302 -1.56 -5.31 22.14
CA PRO A 302 -0.71 -4.41 22.92
C PRO A 302 0.07 -5.18 23.99
N LEU A 303 1.29 -4.75 24.27
CA LEU A 303 2.13 -5.30 25.36
C LEU A 303 1.95 -4.56 26.68
N ASP A 304 1.54 -3.29 26.65
CA ASP A 304 1.35 -2.49 27.85
C ASP A 304 0.11 -2.94 28.64
N VAL A 305 0.31 -3.19 29.94
CA VAL A 305 -0.74 -3.65 30.85
C VAL A 305 -1.82 -2.58 31.02
N ASN A 306 -1.46 -1.30 31.00
CA ASN A 306 -2.44 -0.22 31.09
C ASN A 306 -3.32 -0.17 29.84
N ASP A 307 -2.74 -0.26 28.64
CA ASP A 307 -3.52 -0.35 27.40
C ASP A 307 -4.44 -1.56 27.36
N ILE A 308 -3.98 -2.73 27.84
CA ILE A 308 -4.80 -3.94 27.96
C ILE A 308 -5.97 -3.68 28.93
N ASN A 309 -5.70 -3.16 30.13
CA ASN A 309 -6.72 -2.89 31.13
C ASN A 309 -7.72 -1.83 30.68
N ASN A 310 -7.26 -0.78 29.98
CA ASN A 310 -8.12 0.25 29.41
C ASN A 310 -9.09 -0.36 28.38
N ARG A 311 -8.61 -1.26 27.52
CA ARG A 311 -9.48 -1.99 26.58
C ARG A 311 -10.46 -2.91 27.30
N LEU A 312 -10.02 -3.61 28.34
CA LEU A 312 -10.88 -4.48 29.16
C LEU A 312 -11.95 -3.69 29.92
N TYR A 313 -11.65 -2.48 30.38
CA TYR A 313 -12.59 -1.62 31.10
C TYR A 313 -13.74 -1.11 30.20
N MET A 314 -13.51 -1.02 28.89
CA MET A 314 -14.52 -0.60 27.91
C MET A 314 -15.53 -1.70 27.53
N VAL A 315 -15.29 -2.95 27.96
CA VAL A 315 -16.13 -4.13 27.70
C VAL A 315 -17.02 -4.41 28.89
#